data_AF-W4JUG6-F1
#
_entry.id   AF-W4JUG6-F1
#
_cell.length_a   1.000
_cell.length_b   1.000
_cell.length_c   1.000
_cell.angle_alpha   90.00
_cell.angle_beta   90.00
_cell.angle_gamma   90.00
#
_symmetry.space_group_name_H-M   'P 1'
#
loop_
_entity.id
_entity.type
_entity.pdbx_description
1 polymer ?
#
loop_
_entity_poly.entity_id
_entity_poly.type
_entity_poly.pdbx_seq_one_letter_code
_entity_poly.pdbx_strand_id
1 'polypeptide(L)'
;MTFVQWILPTVPLLAPLLERMIADDVDRRCTAAEALHFCEALRRNLSEQDLSTPLPPYTPGSSQTVSWDIFPLEFVEEWSHYRNPPPTYRTRLLRWIDEFEWGHIWIQSVRKVVRRLRGSDSPYIMGDWDYTK
;
A
#
# COMPACT_ATOMS: atom_id res chain seq x y z
N MET A 1 6.90 4.10 -6.17
CA MET A 1 7.37 4.31 -4.79
C MET A 1 7.26 2.98 -4.05
N THR A 2 8.38 2.25 -3.93
CA THR A 2 8.49 0.83 -3.52
C THR A 2 9.00 0.73 -2.08
N PHE A 3 8.13 1.00 -1.09
CA PHE A 3 8.56 1.13 0.32
C PHE A 3 8.11 -0.01 1.23
N VAL A 4 7.11 -0.80 0.82
CA VAL A 4 6.34 -1.59 1.80
C VAL A 4 7.06 -2.88 2.18
N GLN A 5 7.62 -3.66 1.25
CA GLN A 5 8.09 -5.01 1.58
C GLN A 5 9.37 -5.11 2.40
N TRP A 6 10.30 -4.14 2.27
CA TRP A 6 11.64 -4.28 2.85
C TRP A 6 11.70 -4.12 4.37
N ILE A 7 10.76 -3.38 4.97
CA ILE A 7 10.74 -3.08 6.42
C ILE A 7 9.91 -4.08 7.23
N LEU A 8 9.03 -4.84 6.56
CA LEU A 8 8.09 -5.76 7.21
C LEU A 8 8.74 -6.91 8.00
N PRO A 9 9.88 -7.49 7.59
CA PRO A 9 10.55 -8.49 8.41
C PRO A 9 11.03 -7.93 9.76
N THR A 10 11.30 -6.63 9.83
CA THR A 10 11.80 -5.96 11.04
C THR A 10 10.67 -5.48 11.93
N VAL A 11 9.58 -4.99 11.33
CA VAL A 11 8.40 -4.54 12.07
C VAL A 11 7.14 -5.14 11.45
N PRO A 12 6.82 -6.42 11.77
CA PRO A 12 5.66 -7.11 11.21
C PRO A 12 4.34 -6.38 11.46
N LEU A 13 4.24 -5.69 12.59
CA LEU A 13 3.07 -4.92 13.02
C LEU A 13 2.74 -3.74 12.10
N LEU A 14 3.66 -3.33 11.20
CA LEU A 14 3.36 -2.37 10.15
C LEU A 14 2.53 -2.97 9.00
N ALA A 15 2.55 -4.29 8.79
CA ALA A 15 1.77 -4.95 7.73
C ALA A 15 0.27 -4.64 7.79
N PRO A 16 -0.44 -4.87 8.91
CA PRO A 16 -1.88 -4.59 9.00
C PRO A 16 -2.21 -3.10 8.81
N LEU A 17 -1.35 -2.21 9.33
CA LEU A 17 -1.49 -0.76 9.16
C LEU A 17 -1.39 -0.37 7.67
N LEU A 18 -0.33 -0.83 7.00
CA LEU A 18 -0.08 -0.51 5.60
C LEU A 18 -1.17 -1.08 4.70
N GLU A 19 -1.62 -2.31 4.94
CA GLU A 19 -2.74 -2.92 4.21
C GLU A 19 -4.01 -2.06 4.31
N ARG A 20 -4.37 -1.60 5.51
CA ARG A 20 -5.54 -0.71 5.62
C ARG A 20 -5.31 0.67 5.04
N MET A 21 -4.09 1.22 5.05
CA MET A 21 -3.85 2.53 4.43
C MET A 21 -3.96 2.49 2.90
N ILE A 22 -3.55 1.37 2.28
CA ILE A 22 -3.54 1.20 0.82
C ILE A 22 -4.72 0.39 0.28
N ALA A 23 -5.72 0.07 1.13
CA ALA A 23 -6.87 -0.73 0.76
C ALA A 23 -7.57 -0.17 -0.51
N ASP A 24 -7.91 -1.05 -1.44
CA ASP A 24 -8.65 -0.66 -2.65
C ASP A 24 -10.06 -0.16 -2.31
N ASP A 25 -10.66 -0.73 -1.26
CA ASP A 25 -11.94 -0.34 -0.71
C ASP A 25 -11.78 0.84 0.25
N VAL A 26 -12.33 1.99 -0.13
CA VAL A 26 -12.22 3.25 0.65
C VAL A 26 -12.87 3.11 2.02
N ASP A 27 -13.96 2.36 2.13
CA ASP A 27 -14.67 2.18 3.41
C ASP A 27 -13.87 1.32 4.39
N ARG A 28 -12.88 0.56 3.88
CA ARG A 28 -11.95 -0.25 4.68
C ARG A 28 -10.63 0.47 4.95
N ARG A 29 -10.44 1.67 4.38
CA ARG A 29 -9.21 2.44 4.62
C ARG A 29 -9.17 2.95 6.03
N CYS A 30 -8.01 2.81 6.65
CA CYS A 30 -7.78 3.42 7.96
C CYS A 30 -7.80 4.95 7.82
N THR A 31 -8.55 5.63 8.67
CA THR A 31 -8.45 7.09 8.76
C THR A 31 -7.10 7.47 9.40
N ALA A 32 -6.66 8.72 9.20
CA ALA A 32 -5.43 9.21 9.84
C ALA A 32 -5.49 9.11 11.38
N ALA A 33 -6.68 9.33 11.96
CA ALA A 33 -6.88 9.22 13.40
C ALA A 33 -6.78 7.77 13.90
N GLU A 34 -7.39 6.83 13.18
CA GLU A 34 -7.28 5.39 13.51
C GLU A 34 -5.85 4.89 13.35
N ALA A 35 -5.15 5.31 12.29
CA ALA A 35 -3.75 4.96 12.07
C ALA A 35 -2.86 5.47 13.20
N LEU A 36 -3.11 6.69 13.69
CA LEU A 36 -2.41 7.24 14.86
C LEU A 36 -2.69 6.42 16.11
N HIS A 37 -3.95 6.10 16.40
CA HIS A 37 -4.31 5.27 17.56
C HIS A 37 -3.68 3.89 17.50
N PHE A 38 -3.60 3.29 16.31
CA PHE A 38 -2.92 2.03 16.09
C PHE A 38 -1.42 2.14 16.43
N CYS A 39 -0.74 3.18 15.92
CA CYS A 39 0.66 3.45 16.22
C CYS A 39 0.90 3.69 17.71
N GLU A 40 0.02 4.42 18.40
CA GLU A 40 0.11 4.65 19.85
C GLU A 40 -0.05 3.37 20.65
N ALA A 41 -1.01 2.51 20.26
CA ALA A 41 -1.22 1.21 20.88
C ALA A 41 0.00 0.31 20.70
N LEU A 42 0.58 0.26 19.49
CA LEU A 42 1.81 -0.46 19.21
C LEU A 42 2.98 0.07 20.04
N ARG A 43 3.17 1.40 20.10
CA ARG A 43 4.26 2.01 20.85
C ARG A 43 4.22 1.68 22.34
N ARG A 44 3.03 1.48 22.93
CA ARG A 44 2.90 1.06 24.33
C ARG A 44 3.37 -0.38 24.59
N ASN A 45 3.32 -1.23 23.56
CA ASN A 45 3.69 -2.64 23.65
C ASN A 45 5.14 -2.91 23.22
N LEU A 46 5.80 -1.96 22.57
CA LEU A 46 7.19 -2.06 22.14
C LEU A 46 8.14 -1.69 23.29
N SER A 47 9.19 -2.48 23.48
CA SER A 47 10.27 -2.15 24.40
C SER A 47 11.23 -1.12 23.79
N GLU A 48 12.02 -0.43 24.62
CA GLU A 48 13.09 0.44 24.13
C GLU A 48 14.15 -0.32 23.31
N GLN A 49 14.32 -1.62 23.55
CA GLN A 49 15.21 -2.48 22.78
C GLN A 49 14.69 -2.70 21.35
N ASP A 50 13.38 -2.89 21.19
CA ASP A 50 12.76 -3.04 19.87
C ASP A 50 12.92 -1.76 19.04
N LEU A 51 12.72 -0.59 19.68
CA LEU A 51 12.88 0.72 19.06
C LEU A 51 14.33 1.06 18.69
N SER A 52 15.30 0.43 19.37
CA SER A 52 16.73 0.64 19.11
C SER A 52 17.28 -0.30 18.02
N THR A 53 16.46 -1.19 17.47
CA THR A 53 16.88 -2.14 16.44
C THR A 53 17.16 -1.41 15.13
N PRO A 54 18.37 -1.54 14.56
CA PRO A 54 18.69 -0.90 13.29
C PRO A 54 17.83 -1.48 12.17
N LEU A 55 17.31 -0.59 11.32
CA LEU A 55 16.59 -1.01 10.13
C LEU A 55 17.57 -1.67 9.13
N PRO A 56 17.13 -2.70 8.40
CA PRO A 56 17.93 -3.28 7.34
C PRO A 56 18.20 -2.25 6.23
N PRO A 57 19.29 -2.39 5.47
CA PRO A 57 19.55 -1.50 4.34
C PRO A 57 18.41 -1.61 3.30
N TYR A 58 17.95 -0.45 2.82
CA TYR A 58 16.89 -0.38 1.82
C TYR A 58 17.29 -1.10 0.53
N THR A 59 16.43 -2.01 0.07
CA THR A 59 16.57 -2.72 -1.20
C THR A 59 15.58 -2.18 -2.24
N PRO A 60 16.05 -1.43 -3.25
CA PRO A 60 15.20 -0.98 -4.34
C PRO A 60 14.68 -2.18 -5.14
N GLY A 61 13.40 -2.14 -5.54
CA GLY A 61 12.75 -3.23 -6.28
C GLY A 61 11.81 -4.12 -5.46
N SER A 62 11.63 -3.83 -4.17
CA SER A 62 10.66 -4.55 -3.34
C SER A 62 9.22 -4.29 -3.80
N SER A 63 8.39 -5.34 -3.80
CA SER A 63 7.01 -5.24 -4.30
C SER A 63 6.19 -4.28 -3.44
N GLN A 64 5.23 -3.60 -4.08
CA GLN A 64 4.29 -2.70 -3.41
C GLN A 64 3.25 -3.45 -2.57
N THR A 65 3.15 -4.77 -2.72
CA THR A 65 2.22 -5.60 -1.96
C THR A 65 2.90 -6.24 -0.76
N VAL A 66 2.26 -6.13 0.41
CA VAL A 66 2.58 -6.95 1.59
C VAL A 66 2.47 -8.43 1.19
N SER A 67 3.60 -9.15 1.20
CA SER A 67 3.54 -10.61 1.16
C SER A 67 3.32 -11.07 2.59
N TRP A 68 2.27 -11.84 2.84
CA TRP A 68 1.99 -12.37 4.18
C TRP A 68 2.75 -13.67 4.45
N ASP A 69 3.35 -14.27 3.42
CA ASP A 69 4.08 -15.54 3.50
C ASP A 69 5.41 -15.41 4.28
N ILE A 70 5.84 -14.17 4.57
CA ILE A 70 7.04 -13.87 5.37
C ILE A 70 6.80 -13.91 6.89
N PHE A 71 5.53 -13.95 7.33
CA PHE A 71 5.18 -13.88 8.74
C PHE A 71 4.92 -15.27 9.35
N PRO A 72 5.17 -15.45 10.67
CA PRO A 72 4.77 -16.65 11.38
C PRO A 72 3.26 -16.89 11.28
N LEU A 73 2.85 -18.17 11.23
CA LEU A 73 1.43 -18.54 11.06
C LEU A 73 0.52 -17.91 12.14
N GLU A 74 0.98 -17.91 13.39
CA GLU A 74 0.25 -17.31 14.53
C GLU A 74 -0.04 -15.82 14.31
N PHE A 75 0.92 -15.07 13.76
CA PHE A 75 0.76 -13.66 13.40
C PHE A 75 -0.25 -13.50 12.26
N VAL A 76 -0.15 -14.34 11.24
CA VAL A 76 -1.08 -14.29 10.09
C VAL A 76 -2.51 -14.55 10.55
N GLU A 77 -2.73 -15.49 11.46
CA GLU A 77 -4.06 -15.80 12.00
C GLU A 77 -4.62 -14.62 12.82
N GLU A 78 -3.84 -14.07 13.75
CA GLU A 78 -4.23 -12.93 14.59
C GLU A 78 -4.64 -11.72 13.74
N TRP A 79 -3.86 -11.41 12.70
CA TRP A 79 -4.02 -10.22 11.88
C TRP A 79 -4.78 -10.46 10.58
N SER A 80 -5.31 -11.67 10.35
CA SER A 80 -6.00 -12.08 9.12
C SER A 80 -7.16 -11.17 8.72
N HIS A 81 -7.87 -10.61 9.70
CA HIS A 81 -9.01 -9.71 9.51
C HIS A 81 -8.64 -8.30 9.01
N TYR A 82 -7.36 -7.92 9.11
CA TYR A 82 -6.82 -6.70 8.50
C TYR A 82 -6.41 -6.88 7.03
N ARG A 83 -6.37 -8.12 6.54
CA ARG A 83 -5.93 -8.41 5.17
C ARG A 83 -6.93 -7.87 4.17
N ASN A 84 -6.41 -7.16 3.16
CA ASN A 84 -7.23 -6.78 2.03
C ASN A 84 -7.72 -8.01 1.27
N PRO A 85 -8.96 -7.98 0.76
CA PRO A 85 -9.43 -9.04 -0.12
C PRO A 85 -8.50 -9.08 -1.35
N PRO A 86 -8.27 -10.27 -1.92
CA PRO A 86 -7.43 -10.38 -3.11
C PRO A 86 -7.98 -9.46 -4.21
N PRO A 87 -7.10 -8.78 -4.98
CA PRO A 87 -7.52 -7.84 -5.99
C PRO A 87 -8.46 -8.53 -6.97
N THR A 88 -9.55 -7.85 -7.32
CA THR A 88 -10.53 -8.34 -8.29
C THR A 88 -9.84 -8.62 -9.63
N TYR A 89 -10.39 -9.54 -10.44
CA TYR A 89 -9.88 -9.85 -11.78
C TYR A 89 -9.60 -8.61 -12.65
N ARG A 90 -10.45 -7.57 -12.56
CA ARG A 90 -10.25 -6.30 -13.25
C ARG A 90 -8.97 -5.58 -12.79
N THR A 91 -8.75 -5.51 -11.48
CA THR A 91 -7.55 -4.90 -10.90
C THR A 91 -6.30 -5.70 -11.25
N ARG A 92 -6.38 -7.04 -11.28
CA ARG A 92 -5.29 -7.90 -11.74
C ARG A 92 -4.95 -7.65 -13.21
N LEU A 93 -5.95 -7.55 -14.08
CA LEU A 93 -5.76 -7.23 -15.49
C LEU A 93 -5.11 -5.85 -15.67
N LEU A 94 -5.57 -4.85 -14.92
CA LEU A 94 -4.98 -3.50 -14.98
C LEU A 94 -3.52 -3.50 -14.50
N ARG A 95 -3.18 -4.23 -13.44
CA ARG A 95 -1.80 -4.38 -12.99
C ARG A 95 -0.93 -5.07 -14.04
N TRP A 96 -1.43 -6.13 -14.64
CA TRP A 96 -0.74 -6.83 -15.73
C TRP A 96 -0.50 -5.91 -16.94
N ILE A 97 -1.47 -5.06 -17.29
CA ILE A 97 -1.27 -4.05 -18.34
C ILE A 97 -0.22 -3.03 -17.92
N ASP A 98 -0.22 -2.58 -16.67
CA ASP A 98 0.73 -1.58 -16.13
C ASP A 98 2.19 -2.05 -16.13
N GLU A 99 2.43 -3.37 -16.15
CA GLU A 99 3.77 -3.96 -16.26
C GLU A 99 4.45 -3.74 -17.63
N PHE A 100 3.68 -3.39 -18.67
CA PHE A 100 4.24 -3.02 -19.98
C PHE A 100 4.71 -1.57 -19.99
N GLU A 101 5.80 -1.26 -20.71
CA GLU A 101 6.37 0.11 -20.79
C GLU A 101 5.34 1.18 -21.17
N TRP A 102 4.38 0.85 -22.05
CA TRP A 102 3.31 1.75 -22.50
C TRP A 102 1.99 1.60 -21.72
N GLY A 103 1.89 0.58 -20.87
CA GLY A 103 0.66 0.18 -20.18
C GLY A 103 0.09 1.28 -19.30
N HIS A 104 0.96 1.93 -18.53
CA HIS A 104 0.57 3.05 -17.67
C HIS A 104 -0.04 4.22 -18.48
N ILE A 105 0.53 4.54 -19.66
CA ILE A 105 0.01 5.60 -20.55
C ILE A 105 -1.39 5.25 -21.03
N TRP A 106 -1.60 3.98 -21.42
CA TRP A 106 -2.88 3.49 -21.88
C TRP A 106 -3.94 3.55 -20.77
N ILE A 107 -3.63 3.06 -19.57
CA ILE A 107 -4.54 3.10 -18.41
C ILE A 107 -4.95 4.55 -18.09
N GLN A 108 -3.99 5.49 -18.10
CA GLN A 108 -4.26 6.91 -17.85
C GLN A 108 -5.15 7.52 -18.95
N SER A 109 -4.92 7.15 -20.20
CA SER A 109 -5.72 7.63 -21.34
C SER A 109 -7.16 7.15 -21.25
N VAL A 110 -7.38 5.86 -20.97
CA VAL A 110 -8.72 5.29 -20.75
C VAL A 110 -9.41 5.95 -19.55
N ARG A 111 -8.70 6.14 -18.43
CA ARG A 111 -9.25 6.85 -17.25
C ARG A 111 -9.71 8.27 -17.59
N LYS A 112 -8.94 9.01 -18.40
CA LYS A 112 -9.31 10.35 -18.87
C LYS A 112 -10.58 10.32 -19.72
N VAL A 113 -10.69 9.38 -20.67
CA VAL A 113 -11.88 9.25 -21.52
C VAL A 113 -13.12 8.90 -20.70
N VAL A 114 -13.03 7.91 -19.80
CA VAL A 114 -14.16 7.50 -18.95
C VAL A 114 -14.64 8.64 -18.05
N ARG A 115 -13.72 9.44 -17.50
CA ARG A 115 -14.07 10.62 -16.67
C ARG A 115 -14.80 11.69 -17.48
N ARG A 116 -14.33 12.00 -18.69
CA ARG A 116 -15.00 12.92 -19.62
C ARG A 116 -16.41 12.45 -19.95
N LEU A 117 -16.57 11.16 -20.24
CA LEU A 117 -17.88 10.57 -20.53
C LEU A 117 -18.83 10.55 -19.31
N ARG A 118 -18.29 10.49 -18.09
CA ARG A 118 -19.07 10.55 -16.85
C ARG A 118 -19.36 11.97 -16.36
N GLY A 119 -18.90 13.02 -17.05
CA GLY A 119 -19.14 14.41 -16.67
C GLY A 119 -18.52 14.82 -15.32
N SER A 120 -17.57 14.03 -14.80
CA SER A 120 -16.91 14.26 -13.51
C SER A 120 -15.64 15.10 -13.71
N ASP A 121 -15.79 16.32 -14.19
CA ASP A 121 -14.69 17.30 -14.22
C ASP A 121 -14.54 17.93 -12.83
N SER A 122 -13.89 17.19 -11.91
CA SER A 122 -13.30 17.81 -10.71
C SER A 122 -11.88 18.25 -11.05
N PRO A 123 -11.52 19.53 -10.85
CA PRO A 123 -10.19 20.03 -11.17
C PRO A 123 -9.21 19.58 -10.06
N TYR A 124 -8.63 18.39 -10.20
CA TYR A 124 -7.43 18.09 -9.42
C TYR A 124 -6.22 18.73 -10.10
N ILE A 125 -5.61 19.67 -9.37
CA ILE A 125 -4.29 20.23 -9.62
C ILE A 125 -3.30 19.06 -9.62
N MET A 126 -2.89 18.66 -10.82
CA MET A 126 -1.72 17.81 -10.97
C MET A 126 -0.53 18.66 -10.55
N GLY A 127 0.01 18.43 -9.36
CA GLY A 127 1.35 18.90 -9.04
C GLY A 127 2.27 18.40 -10.15
N ASP A 128 3.00 19.32 -10.74
CA ASP A 128 3.98 19.11 -11.80
C ASP A 128 5.10 18.22 -11.25
N TRP A 129 4.89 16.91 -11.28
CA TRP A 129 5.93 15.93 -10.96
C TRP A 129 6.65 15.60 -12.26
N ASP A 130 7.66 16.40 -12.53
CA ASP A 130 8.68 16.16 -13.55
C ASP A 130 9.43 14.87 -13.17
N TYR A 131 9.08 13.75 -13.81
CA TYR A 131 9.75 12.46 -13.63
C TYR A 131 11.06 12.35 -14.45
N THR A 132 11.56 13.48 -14.97
CA THR A 132 12.77 13.54 -15.78
C THR A 132 13.84 14.45 -15.18
N LYS A 133 14.39 14.05 -14.02
CA LYS A 133 15.77 14.37 -13.61
C LYS A 133 16.40 13.22 -12.85
#